data_AF-A0A5W3TF73-F1
#
_entry.id   AF-A0A5W3TF73-F1
#
_cell.length_a   1.000
_cell.length_b   1.000
_cell.length_c   1.000
_cell.angle_alpha   90.00
_cell.angle_beta   90.00
_cell.angle_gamma   90.00
#
_symmetry.space_group_name_H-M   'P 1'
#
loop_
_entity.id
_entity.type
_entity.pdbx_description
1 polymer ?
#
loop_
_entity_poly.entity_id
_entity_poly.type
_entity_poly.pdbx_seq_one_letter_code
_entity_poly.pdbx_strand_id
1 'polypeptide(L)'
;MNTLAERLKIAREKTGLSQAQLAESIGVSQQSVAKIENGDTLQPRKIKEIANVLGVSQKWLQLGIEENASLSDFVVGEAESASLDPAIFADIPVLDVELSAGNGCEAEIVESVIDWFPIRRMDLRKAGVSATNARIVKIWGNSLLPVLNNGDHVAVDIAQTNPIRDGDLYAVRDGVLLRVKVLINQPDGGLIIRSFNKDEYPDEILTFNERRARIHVIGRVFWSSRSW
;
A
#
# COMPACT_ATOMS: atom_id res chain seq x y z
N MET A 1 9.20 0.34 42.11
CA MET A 1 10.22 1.03 41.32
C MET A 1 9.55 2.22 40.65
N ASN A 2 9.31 3.29 41.40
CA ASN A 2 8.38 4.32 40.94
C ASN A 2 9.07 5.63 40.61
N THR A 3 10.29 5.87 41.10
CA THR A 3 10.97 7.15 40.92
C THR A 3 12.26 7.04 40.10
N LEU A 4 12.65 8.16 39.47
CA LEU A 4 13.94 8.30 38.79
C LEU A 4 15.11 7.98 39.74
N ALA A 5 15.00 8.44 41.00
CA ALA A 5 16.00 8.24 42.04
C ALA A 5 16.29 6.75 42.29
N GLU A 6 15.22 5.95 42.47
CA GLU A 6 15.32 4.50 42.65
C GLU A 6 15.93 3.82 41.42
N ARG A 7 15.46 4.16 40.21
CA ARG A 7 15.94 3.55 38.96
C ARG A 7 17.40 3.86 38.70
N LEU A 8 17.83 5.09 38.98
CA LEU A 8 19.22 5.51 38.83
C LEU A 8 20.14 4.72 39.77
N LYS A 9 19.77 4.64 41.05
CA LYS A 9 20.56 3.92 42.05
C LYS A 9 20.71 2.44 41.69
N ILE A 10 19.61 1.80 41.29
CA ILE A 10 19.60 0.38 40.91
C ILE A 10 20.45 0.14 39.66
N ALA A 11 20.31 0.97 38.63
CA ALA A 11 21.11 0.84 37.41
C ALA A 11 22.60 1.03 37.67
N ARG A 12 22.97 2.00 38.53
CA ARG A 12 24.36 2.23 38.95
C ARG A 12 24.93 1.05 39.74
N GLU A 13 24.17 0.50 40.68
CA GLU A 13 24.60 -0.66 41.47
C GLU A 13 24.75 -1.91 40.59
N LYS A 14 23.87 -2.10 39.61
CA LYS A 14 23.95 -3.20 38.63
C LYS A 14 25.20 -3.13 37.75
N THR A 15 25.68 -1.93 37.43
CA THR A 15 26.93 -1.74 36.66
C THR A 15 28.18 -1.70 37.54
N GLY A 16 28.04 -1.80 38.88
CA GLY A 16 29.16 -1.82 39.81
C GLY A 16 29.88 -0.47 40.00
N LEU A 17 29.30 0.63 39.52
CA LEU A 17 29.90 1.96 39.63
C LEU A 17 29.58 2.61 40.97
N SER A 18 30.53 3.34 41.57
CA SER A 18 30.24 4.27 42.66
C SER A 18 29.61 5.57 42.13
N GLN A 19 28.95 6.35 43.01
CA GLN A 19 28.42 7.67 42.63
C GLN A 19 29.52 8.60 42.08
N ALA A 20 30.74 8.51 42.63
CA ALA A 20 31.89 9.30 42.18
C ALA A 20 32.32 8.90 40.76
N GLN A 21 32.42 7.60 40.48
CA GLN A 21 32.80 7.09 39.17
C GLN A 21 31.75 7.42 38.09
N LEU A 22 30.46 7.33 38.43
CA LEU A 22 29.41 7.76 37.51
C LEU A 22 29.50 9.26 37.24
N ALA A 23 29.73 10.07 38.27
CA ALA A 23 29.86 11.52 38.16
C ALA A 23 31.06 11.93 37.29
N GLU A 24 32.21 11.28 37.48
CA GLU A 24 33.42 11.46 36.66
C GLU A 24 33.15 11.10 35.20
N SER A 25 32.52 9.95 34.95
CA SER A 25 32.21 9.47 33.59
C SER A 25 31.32 10.41 32.78
N ILE A 26 30.44 11.17 33.45
CA ILE A 26 29.54 12.14 32.79
C ILE A 26 29.99 13.60 32.99
N GLY A 27 31.13 13.84 33.65
CA GLY A 27 31.66 15.19 33.92
C GLY A 27 30.73 16.05 34.78
N VAL A 28 30.30 15.56 35.94
CA VAL A 28 29.56 16.31 36.98
C VAL A 28 30.17 16.05 38.36
N SER A 29 29.73 16.80 39.38
CA SER A 29 30.15 16.52 40.76
C SER A 29 29.47 15.27 41.33
N GLN A 30 30.13 14.54 42.22
CA GLN A 30 29.53 13.41 42.94
C GLN A 30 28.26 13.83 43.72
N GLN A 31 28.22 15.06 44.24
CA GLN A 31 27.05 15.63 44.89
C GLN A 31 25.86 15.78 43.93
N SER A 32 26.10 16.05 42.64
CA SER A 32 25.05 16.13 41.63
C SER A 32 24.37 14.77 41.44
N VAL A 33 25.14 13.67 41.41
CA VAL A 33 24.58 12.32 41.32
C VAL A 33 23.81 11.96 42.59
N ALA A 34 24.35 12.30 43.76
CA ALA A 34 23.68 12.06 45.05
C ALA A 34 22.32 12.79 45.14
N LYS A 35 22.23 14.05 44.69
CA LYS A 35 20.95 14.78 44.65
C LYS A 35 19.89 14.13 43.75
N ILE A 36 20.31 13.44 42.69
CA ILE A 36 19.38 12.71 41.82
C ILE A 36 18.92 11.42 42.51
N GLU A 37 19.85 10.65 43.10
CA GLU A 37 19.53 9.42 43.84
C GLU A 37 18.74 9.66 45.14
N ASN A 38 18.80 10.86 45.71
CA ASN A 38 17.98 11.27 46.85
C ASN A 38 16.60 11.82 46.45
N GLY A 39 16.36 12.05 45.15
CA GLY A 39 15.10 12.60 44.64
C GLY A 39 14.99 14.13 44.68
N ASP A 40 16.04 14.86 45.09
CA ASP A 40 16.07 16.33 45.07
C ASP A 40 16.06 16.88 43.63
N THR A 41 16.55 16.09 42.67
CA THR A 41 16.58 16.46 41.24
C THR A 41 15.74 15.50 40.41
N LEU A 42 14.55 15.97 40.01
CA LEU A 42 13.60 15.20 39.21
C LEU A 42 13.93 15.19 37.71
N GLN A 43 14.68 16.18 37.22
CA GLN A 43 15.04 16.32 35.80
C GLN A 43 16.53 16.66 35.63
N PRO A 44 17.41 15.65 35.64
CA PRO A 44 18.85 15.86 35.45
C PRO A 44 19.15 16.33 34.03
N ARG A 45 20.00 17.36 33.89
CA ARG A 45 20.40 17.89 32.58
C ARG A 45 21.17 16.87 31.72
N LYS A 46 21.94 15.98 32.36
CA LYS A 46 22.78 14.96 31.69
C LYS A 46 22.17 13.56 31.71
N ILE A 47 20.84 13.48 31.65
CA ILE A 47 20.12 12.21 31.76
C ILE A 47 20.45 11.22 30.63
N LYS A 48 20.75 11.72 29.43
CA LYS A 48 21.10 10.90 28.27
C LYS A 48 22.48 10.27 28.45
N GLU A 49 23.44 11.04 28.95
CA GLU A 49 24.80 10.60 29.24
C GLU A 49 24.82 9.60 30.39
N ILE A 50 24.02 9.85 31.44
CA ILE A 50 23.80 8.88 32.53
C ILE A 50 23.26 7.56 31.99
N ALA A 51 22.23 7.60 31.15
CA ALA A 51 21.62 6.42 30.54
C ALA A 51 22.64 5.61 29.73
N ASN A 52 23.44 6.30 28.91
CA ASN A 52 24.50 5.67 28.10
C ASN A 52 25.57 4.97 28.95
N VAL A 53 26.07 5.64 30.01
CA VAL A 53 27.09 5.04 30.91
C VAL A 53 26.54 3.84 31.66
N LEU A 54 25.25 3.86 32.02
CA LEU A 54 24.60 2.79 32.76
C LEU A 54 24.06 1.66 31.87
N GLY A 55 24.15 1.79 30.54
CA GLY A 55 23.65 0.78 29.59
C GLY A 55 22.13 0.58 29.65
N VAL A 56 21.38 1.63 30.00
CA VAL A 56 19.90 1.61 30.05
C VAL A 56 19.33 2.67 29.12
N SER A 57 18.07 2.55 28.71
CA SER A 57 17.44 3.60 27.91
C SER A 57 17.10 4.82 28.76
N GLN A 58 17.20 6.02 28.16
CA GLN A 58 16.78 7.27 28.80
C GLN A 58 15.31 7.20 29.24
N LYS A 59 14.45 6.57 28.43
CA LYS A 59 13.01 6.41 28.72
C LYS A 59 12.78 5.52 29.93
N TRP A 60 13.49 4.41 30.05
CA TRP A 60 13.42 3.57 31.23
C TRP A 60 13.88 4.35 32.47
N LEU A 61 15.00 5.06 32.37
CA LEU A 61 15.53 5.81 33.50
C LEU A 61 14.56 6.92 33.97
N GLN A 62 13.99 7.69 33.03
CA GLN A 62 13.08 8.79 33.32
C GLN A 62 11.66 8.36 33.72
N LEU A 63 11.11 7.34 33.05
CA LEU A 63 9.68 7.02 33.13
C LEU A 63 9.38 5.60 33.66
N GLY A 64 10.41 4.75 33.80
CA GLY A 64 10.23 3.35 34.20
C GLY A 64 9.62 2.47 33.11
N ILE A 65 9.59 2.93 31.86
CA ILE A 65 9.07 2.17 30.73
C ILE A 65 10.16 1.19 30.26
N GLU A 66 9.96 -0.10 30.50
CA GLU A 66 10.83 -1.16 29.95
C GLU A 66 10.70 -1.20 28.42
N GLU A 67 11.83 -1.25 27.71
CA GLU A 67 11.90 -1.50 26.27
C GLU A 67 11.61 -2.98 25.97
N ASN A 68 10.44 -3.46 26.38
CA ASN A 68 9.87 -4.73 25.90
C ASN A 68 8.83 -4.53 24.79
N ALA A 69 8.69 -3.30 24.28
CA ALA A 69 8.22 -3.11 22.92
C ALA A 69 9.45 -3.21 22.02
N SER A 70 9.66 -4.38 21.41
CA SER A 70 10.56 -4.52 20.27
C SER A 70 10.12 -3.52 19.21
N LEU A 71 10.74 -2.34 19.20
CA LEU A 71 10.95 -1.61 17.97
C LEU A 71 11.96 -2.47 17.24
N SER A 72 11.45 -3.38 16.40
CA SER A 72 12.25 -4.03 15.36
C SER A 72 13.15 -2.96 14.76
N ASP A 73 14.47 -3.18 14.77
CA ASP A 73 15.43 -2.33 14.07
C ASP A 73 14.87 -2.05 12.67
N PHE A 74 14.30 -0.87 12.47
CA PHE A 74 13.87 -0.40 11.16
C PHE A 74 15.14 -0.01 10.41
N VAL A 75 15.86 -1.03 9.96
CA VAL A 75 16.83 -0.87 8.89
C VAL A 75 16.00 -0.53 7.66
N VAL A 76 15.90 0.76 7.35
CA VAL A 76 15.43 1.20 6.03
C VAL A 76 16.52 0.81 5.05
N GLY A 77 16.48 -0.44 4.60
CA GLY A 77 17.20 -0.85 3.40
C GLY A 77 16.63 -0.08 2.22
N GLU A 78 17.48 0.35 1.29
CA GLU A 78 17.01 0.89 0.01
C GLU A 78 16.03 -0.09 -0.62
N ALA A 79 14.79 0.38 -0.88
CA ALA A 79 13.64 -0.45 -1.20
C ALA A 79 13.77 -1.23 -2.52
N GLU A 80 14.77 -0.94 -3.33
CA GLU A 80 14.98 -1.56 -4.65
C GLU A 80 15.35 -3.05 -4.57
N SER A 81 15.81 -3.54 -3.41
CA SER A 81 16.24 -4.95 -3.23
C SER A 81 15.38 -5.76 -2.26
N ALA A 82 14.28 -5.20 -1.74
CA ALA A 82 13.39 -5.93 -0.85
C ALA A 82 12.51 -6.89 -1.65
N SER A 83 12.81 -8.19 -1.64
CA SER A 83 11.91 -9.19 -2.18
C SER A 83 10.65 -9.26 -1.32
N LEU A 84 9.49 -9.00 -1.92
CA LEU A 84 8.21 -9.18 -1.25
C LEU A 84 7.95 -10.68 -1.05
N ASP A 85 7.42 -11.05 0.12
CA ASP A 85 7.09 -12.44 0.43
C ASP A 85 6.03 -12.97 -0.56
N PRO A 86 6.35 -13.97 -1.41
CA PRO A 86 5.42 -14.54 -2.39
C PRO A 86 4.19 -15.23 -1.75
N ALA A 87 4.23 -15.53 -0.45
CA ALA A 87 3.07 -16.03 0.29
C ALA A 87 2.07 -14.93 0.65
N ILE A 88 2.52 -13.67 0.69
CA ILE A 88 1.70 -12.49 1.02
C ILE A 88 1.28 -11.75 -0.24
N PHE A 89 2.19 -11.61 -1.22
CA PHE A 89 1.97 -10.87 -2.46
C PHE A 89 1.94 -11.80 -3.68
N ALA A 90 1.27 -11.33 -4.73
CA ALA A 90 1.35 -11.91 -6.05
C ALA A 90 1.66 -10.79 -7.04
N ASP A 91 2.66 -11.00 -7.88
CA ASP A 91 3.03 -10.06 -8.93
C ASP A 91 2.03 -10.17 -10.08
N ILE A 92 1.37 -9.06 -10.38
CA ILE A 92 0.37 -8.97 -11.44
C ILE A 92 0.99 -8.19 -12.61
N PRO A 93 0.98 -8.72 -13.83
CA PRO A 93 1.62 -8.04 -14.96
C PRO A 93 0.85 -6.77 -15.32
N VAL A 94 1.59 -5.69 -15.50
CA VAL A 94 1.13 -4.43 -16.07
C VAL A 94 1.33 -4.51 -17.57
N LEU A 95 0.22 -4.39 -18.31
CA LEU A 95 0.22 -4.49 -19.75
C LEU A 95 0.19 -3.11 -20.39
N ASP A 96 1.01 -2.96 -21.42
CA ASP A 96 0.77 -1.97 -22.47
C ASP A 96 0.01 -2.66 -23.60
N VAL A 97 -1.12 -2.06 -23.98
CA VAL A 97 -2.06 -2.66 -24.92
C VAL A 97 -2.25 -1.71 -26.08
N GLU A 98 -1.76 -2.13 -27.24
CA GLU A 98 -1.83 -1.36 -28.47
C GLU A 98 -2.74 -2.05 -29.48
N LEU A 99 -3.33 -1.24 -30.36
CA LEU A 99 -4.04 -1.72 -31.53
C LEU A 99 -3.08 -1.64 -32.72
N SER A 100 -2.76 -2.78 -33.31
CA SER A 100 -1.92 -2.86 -34.50
C SER A 100 -2.77 -3.20 -35.72
N ALA A 101 -2.53 -2.51 -36.84
CA ALA A 101 -3.10 -2.90 -38.12
C ALA A 101 -2.17 -3.92 -38.79
N GLY A 102 -2.59 -5.18 -38.85
CA GLY A 102 -1.86 -6.22 -39.59
C GLY A 102 -1.87 -6.00 -41.10
N ASN A 103 -1.26 -6.92 -41.85
CA ASN A 103 -0.99 -6.89 -43.29
C ASN A 103 -2.22 -6.94 -44.23
N GLY A 104 -3.36 -6.36 -43.84
CA GLY A 104 -4.41 -5.98 -44.78
C GLY A 104 -5.86 -6.15 -44.34
N CYS A 105 -6.19 -6.80 -43.22
CA CYS A 105 -7.56 -6.88 -42.69
C CYS A 105 -7.52 -7.29 -41.22
N GLU A 106 -8.25 -6.56 -40.37
CA GLU A 106 -8.40 -6.72 -38.91
C GLU A 106 -7.28 -6.12 -38.05
N ALA A 107 -7.69 -5.31 -37.07
CA ALA A 107 -6.81 -4.77 -36.05
C ALA A 107 -6.55 -5.87 -35.02
N GLU A 108 -5.28 -6.23 -34.82
CA GLU A 108 -4.85 -7.16 -33.79
C GLU A 108 -4.55 -6.38 -32.50
N ILE A 109 -4.93 -6.96 -31.36
CA ILE A 109 -4.55 -6.44 -30.05
C ILE A 109 -3.17 -6.99 -29.74
N VAL A 110 -2.19 -6.10 -29.59
CA VAL A 110 -0.84 -6.45 -29.16
C VAL A 110 -0.73 -6.13 -27.69
N GLU A 111 -0.54 -7.18 -26.87
CA GLU A 111 -0.33 -7.06 -25.43
C GLU A 111 1.14 -7.29 -25.11
N SER A 112 1.77 -6.34 -24.43
CA SER A 112 3.14 -6.48 -23.94
C SER A 112 3.20 -6.25 -22.44
N VAL A 113 3.94 -7.09 -21.72
CA VAL A 113 4.18 -6.88 -20.28
C VAL A 113 5.30 -5.86 -20.14
N ILE A 114 4.99 -4.71 -19.56
CA ILE A 114 5.93 -3.60 -19.38
C ILE A 114 6.44 -3.48 -17.94
N ASP A 115 5.69 -4.00 -16.97
CA ASP A 115 6.04 -3.95 -15.54
C ASP A 115 5.27 -5.04 -14.76
N TRP A 116 5.56 -5.18 -13.47
CA TRP A 116 4.89 -6.06 -12.54
C TRP A 116 4.50 -5.30 -11.27
N PHE A 117 3.23 -5.38 -10.88
CA PHE A 117 2.73 -4.71 -9.69
C PHE A 117 2.30 -5.75 -8.63
N PRO A 118 2.87 -5.71 -7.42
CA PRO A 118 2.53 -6.65 -6.37
C PRO A 118 1.18 -6.31 -5.74
N ILE A 119 0.22 -7.23 -5.82
CA ILE A 119 -1.07 -7.14 -5.10
C ILE A 119 -1.07 -8.17 -3.97
N ARG A 120 -1.53 -7.77 -2.78
CA ARG A 120 -1.68 -8.71 -1.66
C ARG A 120 -2.65 -9.82 -2.03
N ARG A 121 -2.27 -11.07 -1.79
CA ARG A 121 -3.13 -12.25 -1.99
C ARG A 121 -4.43 -12.17 -1.19
N MET A 122 -4.43 -11.49 -0.05
CA MET A 122 -5.66 -11.23 0.71
C MET A 122 -6.66 -10.39 -0.08
N ASP A 123 -6.21 -9.36 -0.81
CA ASP A 123 -7.10 -8.47 -1.55
C ASP A 123 -7.63 -9.17 -2.81
N LEU A 124 -6.80 -9.99 -3.48
CA LEU A 124 -7.24 -10.91 -4.54
C LEU A 124 -8.31 -11.88 -4.03
N ARG A 125 -8.10 -12.51 -2.86
CA ARG A 125 -9.09 -13.42 -2.24
C ARG A 125 -10.39 -12.72 -1.88
N LYS A 126 -10.33 -11.50 -1.32
CA LYS A 126 -11.53 -10.69 -1.02
C LYS A 126 -12.32 -10.36 -2.28
N ALA A 127 -11.62 -10.08 -3.38
CA ALA A 127 -12.24 -9.85 -4.69
C ALA A 127 -12.72 -11.14 -5.39
N GLY A 128 -12.32 -12.31 -4.90
CA GLY A 128 -12.61 -13.61 -5.54
C GLY A 128 -11.82 -13.85 -6.82
N VAL A 129 -10.62 -13.25 -6.95
CA VAL A 129 -9.81 -13.24 -8.18
C VAL A 129 -8.57 -14.12 -8.02
N SER A 130 -8.25 -14.93 -9.04
CA SER A 130 -6.97 -15.61 -9.14
C SER A 130 -5.89 -14.67 -9.69
N ALA A 131 -4.70 -14.67 -9.09
CA ALA A 131 -3.56 -13.89 -9.58
C ALA A 131 -3.24 -14.17 -11.06
N THR A 132 -3.41 -15.41 -11.51
CA THR A 132 -3.15 -15.82 -12.91
C THR A 132 -4.07 -15.13 -13.92
N ASN A 133 -5.26 -14.71 -13.48
CA ASN A 133 -6.28 -14.08 -14.32
C ASN A 133 -6.26 -12.55 -14.19
N ALA A 134 -5.52 -12.01 -13.24
CA ALA A 134 -5.40 -10.58 -13.07
C ALA A 134 -4.45 -9.99 -14.11
N ARG A 135 -4.85 -8.90 -14.75
CA ARG A 135 -4.01 -8.04 -15.59
C ARG A 135 -4.19 -6.60 -15.14
N ILE A 136 -3.12 -5.81 -15.15
CA ILE A 136 -3.21 -4.38 -14.86
C ILE A 136 -3.06 -3.60 -16.16
N VAL A 137 -3.92 -2.61 -16.35
CA VAL A 137 -3.87 -1.69 -17.50
C VAL A 137 -3.98 -0.25 -17.00
N LYS A 138 -3.45 0.68 -17.80
CA LYS A 138 -3.53 2.12 -17.53
C LYS A 138 -4.81 2.71 -18.14
N ILE A 139 -5.48 3.56 -17.37
CA ILE A 139 -6.65 4.31 -17.82
C ILE A 139 -6.22 5.49 -18.69
N TRP A 140 -6.89 5.67 -19.82
CA TRP A 140 -6.71 6.80 -20.71
C TRP A 140 -8.01 7.59 -20.86
N GLY A 141 -7.90 8.93 -20.81
CA GLY A 141 -9.02 9.86 -20.91
C GLY A 141 -9.71 10.16 -19.57
N ASN A 142 -10.78 10.96 -19.64
CA ASN A 142 -11.49 11.53 -18.49
C ASN A 142 -12.92 10.97 -18.32
N SER A 143 -13.30 9.96 -19.10
CA SER A 143 -14.69 9.43 -19.08
C SER A 143 -15.09 8.78 -17.75
N LEU A 144 -14.11 8.43 -16.90
CA LEU A 144 -14.35 7.83 -15.59
C LEU A 144 -14.13 8.81 -14.44
N LEU A 145 -13.93 10.11 -14.71
CA LEU A 145 -13.89 11.12 -13.65
C LEU A 145 -15.22 11.19 -12.90
N PRO A 146 -15.21 11.48 -11.59
CA PRO A 146 -14.03 11.68 -10.73
C PRO A 146 -13.47 10.37 -10.14
N VAL A 147 -14.04 9.21 -10.50
CA VAL A 147 -13.72 7.92 -9.89
C VAL A 147 -12.34 7.43 -10.29
N LEU A 148 -12.01 7.52 -11.58
CA LEU A 148 -10.69 7.19 -12.13
C LEU A 148 -10.18 8.33 -13.01
N ASN A 149 -8.92 8.67 -12.82
CA ASN A 149 -8.21 9.69 -13.56
C ASN A 149 -7.46 9.08 -14.74
N ASN A 150 -7.19 9.91 -15.74
CA ASN A 150 -6.22 9.58 -16.77
C ASN A 150 -4.86 9.25 -16.11
N GLY A 151 -4.35 8.06 -16.41
CA GLY A 151 -3.10 7.54 -15.88
C GLY A 151 -3.21 6.62 -14.67
N ASP A 152 -4.39 6.48 -14.06
CA ASP A 152 -4.63 5.50 -13.00
C ASP A 152 -4.43 4.07 -13.53
N HIS A 153 -3.96 3.17 -12.67
CA HIS A 153 -3.89 1.74 -12.96
C HIS A 153 -5.17 1.06 -12.48
N VAL A 154 -5.70 0.14 -13.28
CA VAL A 154 -6.81 -0.74 -12.89
C VAL A 154 -6.43 -2.20 -13.10
N ALA A 155 -6.81 -3.07 -12.16
CA ALA A 155 -6.67 -4.50 -12.31
C ALA A 155 -7.99 -5.13 -12.77
N VAL A 156 -7.88 -5.98 -13.78
CA VAL A 156 -8.98 -6.65 -14.48
C VAL A 156 -8.84 -8.15 -14.26
N ASP A 157 -9.93 -8.81 -13.84
CA ASP A 157 -10.03 -10.27 -13.83
C ASP A 157 -10.60 -10.75 -15.16
N ILE A 158 -9.73 -11.34 -15.99
CA ILE A 158 -10.09 -11.80 -17.34
C ILE A 158 -10.94 -13.06 -17.35
N ALA A 159 -11.11 -13.74 -16.20
CA ALA A 159 -12.03 -14.87 -16.08
C ALA A 159 -13.49 -14.42 -15.83
N GLN A 160 -13.69 -13.18 -15.37
CA GLN A 160 -15.03 -12.64 -15.07
C GLN A 160 -15.61 -11.86 -16.26
N THR A 161 -16.01 -12.58 -17.30
CA THR A 161 -16.65 -12.01 -18.50
C THR A 161 -18.18 -12.21 -18.54
N ASN A 162 -18.70 -13.24 -17.85
CA ASN A 162 -20.12 -13.54 -17.78
C ASN A 162 -20.48 -14.32 -16.47
N PRO A 163 -21.64 -14.07 -15.83
CA PRO A 163 -22.58 -12.98 -16.12
C PRO A 163 -21.99 -11.61 -15.78
N ILE A 164 -22.39 -10.59 -16.55
CA ILE A 164 -22.13 -9.18 -16.20
C ILE A 164 -22.93 -8.86 -14.94
N ARG A 165 -22.26 -8.25 -13.96
CA ARG A 165 -22.86 -7.70 -12.75
C ARG A 165 -23.19 -6.23 -12.98
N ASP A 166 -24.47 -5.91 -12.87
CA ASP A 166 -24.97 -4.58 -13.21
C ASP A 166 -24.32 -3.50 -12.33
N GLY A 167 -23.79 -2.46 -12.96
CA GLY A 167 -23.19 -1.31 -12.29
C GLY A 167 -21.70 -1.46 -12.00
N ASP A 168 -21.10 -2.62 -12.29
CA ASP A 168 -19.66 -2.81 -12.14
C ASP A 168 -18.88 -2.30 -13.36
N LEU A 169 -17.60 -2.03 -13.14
CA LEU A 169 -16.64 -1.64 -14.18
C LEU A 169 -16.08 -2.88 -14.90
N TYR A 170 -15.99 -2.78 -16.22
CA TYR A 170 -15.43 -3.81 -17.08
C TYR A 170 -14.46 -3.20 -18.08
N ALA A 171 -13.38 -3.93 -18.37
CA ALA A 171 -12.62 -3.73 -19.58
C ALA A 171 -13.38 -4.40 -20.74
N VAL A 172 -13.59 -3.65 -21.82
CA VAL A 172 -14.33 -4.11 -22.99
C VAL A 172 -13.57 -3.73 -24.26
N ARG A 173 -13.68 -4.58 -25.26
CA ARG A 173 -13.42 -4.23 -26.65
C ARG A 173 -14.75 -3.87 -27.30
N ASP A 174 -14.83 -2.64 -27.76
CA ASP A 174 -15.97 -2.05 -28.44
C ASP A 174 -15.59 -1.76 -29.90
N GLY A 175 -15.85 -2.71 -30.78
CA GLY A 175 -15.28 -2.70 -32.14
C GLY A 175 -13.74 -2.71 -32.09
N VAL A 176 -13.12 -1.63 -32.55
CA VAL A 176 -11.65 -1.45 -32.48
C VAL A 176 -11.18 -0.75 -31.21
N LEU A 177 -12.08 -0.24 -30.36
CA LEU A 177 -11.68 0.56 -29.19
C LEU A 177 -11.62 -0.29 -27.93
N LEU A 178 -10.53 -0.19 -27.18
CA LEU A 178 -10.42 -0.72 -25.83
C LEU A 178 -10.85 0.33 -24.82
N ARG A 179 -11.80 -0.01 -23.96
CA ARG A 179 -12.44 0.94 -23.05
C ARG A 179 -12.68 0.28 -21.70
N VAL A 180 -12.60 1.08 -20.63
CA VAL A 180 -13.10 0.69 -19.31
C VAL A 180 -14.40 1.43 -19.07
N LYS A 181 -15.49 0.71 -18.81
CA LYS A 181 -16.85 1.26 -18.71
C LYS A 181 -17.70 0.54 -17.67
N VAL A 182 -18.71 1.23 -17.15
CA VAL A 182 -19.74 0.61 -16.33
C VAL A 182 -20.73 -0.10 -17.24
N LEU A 183 -21.01 -1.37 -16.98
CA LEU A 183 -21.95 -2.17 -17.77
C LEU A 183 -23.23 -2.46 -16.98
N ILE A 184 -24.39 -2.30 -17.62
CA ILE A 184 -25.70 -2.57 -17.01
C ILE A 184 -26.54 -3.33 -18.04
N ASN A 185 -26.95 -4.56 -17.71
CA ASN A 185 -27.81 -5.34 -18.58
C ASN A 185 -29.21 -4.74 -18.65
N GLN A 186 -29.86 -4.88 -19.82
CA GLN A 186 -31.27 -4.58 -19.99
C GLN A 186 -32.12 -5.86 -19.99
N PRO A 187 -33.41 -5.80 -19.57
CA PRO A 187 -34.27 -6.98 -19.52
C PRO A 187 -34.48 -7.69 -20.86
N ASP A 188 -34.35 -6.96 -21.97
CA ASP A 188 -34.45 -7.48 -23.35
C ASP A 188 -33.13 -8.07 -23.87
N GLY A 189 -32.10 -8.15 -23.02
CA GLY A 189 -30.76 -8.60 -23.38
C GLY A 189 -29.85 -7.50 -23.95
N GLY A 190 -30.34 -6.26 -24.07
CA GLY A 190 -29.54 -5.09 -24.38
C GLY A 190 -28.48 -4.79 -23.32
N LEU A 191 -27.70 -3.74 -23.56
CA LEU A 191 -26.61 -3.31 -22.69
C LEU A 191 -26.52 -1.78 -22.67
N ILE A 192 -26.48 -1.21 -21.47
CA ILE A 192 -26.10 0.19 -21.27
C ILE A 192 -24.61 0.23 -20.94
N ILE A 193 -23.86 1.01 -21.71
CA ILE A 193 -22.47 1.33 -21.47
C ILE A 193 -22.43 2.75 -20.90
N ARG A 194 -21.98 2.85 -19.65
CA ARG A 194 -22.02 4.08 -18.88
C ARG A 194 -20.62 4.57 -18.53
N SER A 195 -20.47 5.89 -18.60
CA SER A 195 -19.32 6.64 -18.09
C SER A 195 -19.67 7.26 -16.73
N PHE A 196 -18.68 7.51 -15.87
CA PHE A 196 -18.93 8.28 -14.63
C PHE A 196 -19.04 9.78 -14.94
N ASN A 197 -18.25 10.29 -15.89
CA ASN A 197 -18.34 11.66 -16.39
C ASN A 197 -19.48 11.79 -17.39
N LYS A 198 -20.73 11.81 -16.90
CA LYS A 198 -21.93 11.80 -17.75
C LYS A 198 -22.17 13.09 -18.52
N ASP A 199 -21.68 14.21 -18.02
CA ASP A 199 -21.89 15.52 -18.64
C ASP A 199 -21.18 15.60 -20.01
N GLU A 200 -20.00 14.97 -20.12
CA GLU A 200 -19.25 14.88 -21.38
C GLU A 200 -19.52 13.57 -22.15
N TYR A 201 -19.86 12.49 -21.44
CA TYR A 201 -20.01 11.15 -22.01
C TYR A 201 -21.37 10.54 -21.63
N PRO A 202 -22.45 10.84 -22.39
CA PRO A 202 -23.77 10.28 -22.12
C PRO A 202 -23.79 8.76 -22.27
N ASP A 203 -24.80 8.12 -21.66
CA ASP A 203 -24.98 6.67 -21.72
C ASP A 203 -25.17 6.19 -23.18
N GLU A 204 -24.42 5.16 -23.58
CA GLU A 204 -24.63 4.47 -24.84
C GLU A 204 -25.55 3.27 -24.61
N ILE A 205 -26.68 3.23 -25.32
CA ILE A 205 -27.70 2.18 -25.16
C ILE A 205 -27.65 1.27 -26.39
N LEU A 206 -27.33 -0.01 -26.17
CA LEU A 206 -27.24 -1.02 -27.21
C LEU A 206 -28.38 -2.01 -27.09
N THR A 207 -29.04 -2.27 -28.21
CA THR A 207 -29.97 -3.41 -28.34
C THR A 207 -29.23 -4.74 -28.19
N PHE A 208 -29.96 -5.83 -27.97
CA PHE A 208 -29.40 -7.18 -27.90
C PHE A 208 -28.50 -7.53 -29.11
N ASN A 209 -28.93 -7.16 -30.32
CA ASN A 209 -28.18 -7.44 -31.55
C ASN A 209 -26.90 -6.59 -31.64
N GLU A 210 -26.97 -5.30 -31.32
CA GLU A 210 -25.80 -4.41 -31.32
C GLU A 210 -24.78 -4.83 -30.27
N ARG A 211 -25.23 -5.16 -29.05
CA ARG A 211 -24.39 -5.71 -27.99
C ARG A 211 -23.61 -6.92 -28.50
N ARG A 212 -24.30 -7.90 -29.09
CA ARG A 212 -23.69 -9.15 -29.56
C ARG A 212 -22.69 -8.94 -30.70
N ALA A 213 -22.93 -7.96 -31.57
CA ALA A 213 -22.06 -7.66 -32.70
C ALA A 213 -20.82 -6.85 -32.31
N ARG A 214 -20.94 -5.96 -31.32
CA ARG A 214 -19.97 -4.89 -31.08
C ARG A 214 -19.12 -5.09 -29.82
N ILE A 215 -19.71 -5.67 -28.78
CA ILE A 215 -19.12 -5.69 -27.43
C ILE A 215 -18.54 -7.06 -27.11
N HIS A 216 -17.24 -7.06 -26.84
CA HIS A 216 -16.54 -8.19 -26.25
C HIS A 216 -16.04 -7.80 -24.85
N VAL A 217 -16.57 -8.47 -23.83
CA VAL A 217 -16.14 -8.24 -22.44
C VAL A 217 -14.82 -8.95 -22.22
N ILE A 218 -13.78 -8.19 -21.85
CA ILE A 218 -12.44 -8.72 -21.58
C ILE A 218 -12.36 -9.22 -20.14
N GLY A 219 -12.94 -8.48 -19.20
CA GLY A 219 -12.96 -8.87 -17.80
C GLY A 219 -13.49 -7.77 -16.89
N ARG A 220 -13.74 -8.13 -15.63
CA ARG A 220 -14.27 -7.22 -14.61
C ARG A 220 -13.14 -6.52 -13.88
N VAL A 221 -13.26 -5.21 -13.70
CA VAL A 221 -12.34 -4.42 -12.87
C VAL A 221 -12.65 -4.71 -11.41
N PHE A 222 -11.61 -5.01 -10.62
CA PHE A 222 -11.76 -5.33 -9.20
C PHE A 222 -10.88 -4.49 -8.27
N TRP A 223 -9.94 -3.71 -8.83
CA TRP A 223 -8.99 -2.91 -8.07
C TRP A 223 -8.48 -1.74 -8.90
N SER A 224 -8.05 -0.66 -8.25
CA SER A 224 -7.42 0.50 -8.87
C SER A 224 -6.36 1.12 -7.95
N SER A 225 -5.38 1.80 -8.55
CA SER A 225 -4.39 2.62 -7.83
C SER A 225 -4.05 3.90 -8.59
N ARG A 226 -3.67 4.91 -7.83
CA ARG A 226 -3.28 6.24 -8.30
C ARG A 226 -1.94 6.62 -7.70
N SER A 227 -1.03 7.07 -8.56
CA SER A 227 0.19 7.77 -8.18
C SER A 227 -0.03 9.27 -8.39
N TRP A 228 0.44 10.08 -7.45
CA TRP A 228 0.37 11.55 -7.51
C TRP A 228 1.69 12.14 -8.00
#